data_AF-A0A522UGQ2-F1
#
_entry.id   AF-A0A522UGQ2-F1
#
_cell.length_a   1.000
_cell.length_b   1.000
_cell.length_c   1.000
_cell.angle_alpha   90.00
_cell.angle_beta   90.00
_cell.angle_gamma   90.00
#
_symmetry.space_group_name_H-M   'P 1'
#
loop_
_entity.id
_entity.type
_entity.pdbx_description
1 polymer ?
#
loop_
_entity_poly.entity_id
_entity_poly.type
_entity_poly.pdbx_seq_one_letter_code
_entity_poly.pdbx_strand_id
1 'polypeptide(L)' 'MFSAWDITLILIVVLLLFGGKKLPELAKSLGQSLNEFKKGRGEAEKPEEKKAEDEKKPEPPKTA' A
#
# COMPACT_ATOMS: atom_id res chain seq x y z
N MET A 1 -13.99 -21.58 -20.23
CA MET A 1 -14.67 -20.34 -20.63
C MET A 1 -15.14 -19.65 -19.35
N PHE A 2 -14.18 -19.22 -18.51
CA PHE A 2 -14.49 -18.53 -17.26
C PHE A 2 -14.73 -17.07 -17.59
N SER A 3 -15.90 -16.58 -17.25
CA SER A 3 -16.34 -15.22 -17.56
C SER A 3 -16.09 -14.32 -16.34
N ALA A 4 -16.10 -13.01 -16.51
CA ALA A 4 -15.87 -12.05 -15.42
C ALA A 4 -16.84 -12.22 -14.23
N TRP A 5 -17.99 -12.86 -14.48
CA TRP A 5 -18.99 -13.22 -13.48
C TRP A 5 -18.50 -14.26 -12.46
N ASP A 6 -17.68 -15.24 -12.87
CA ASP A 6 -17.16 -16.28 -11.97
C ASP A 6 -16.24 -15.67 -10.91
N ILE A 7 -15.37 -14.75 -11.34
CA ILE A 7 -14.45 -14.01 -10.46
C ILE A 7 -15.24 -13.16 -9.45
N THR A 8 -16.35 -12.56 -9.90
CA THR A 8 -17.20 -11.72 -9.05
C THR A 8 -17.90 -12.54 -7.96
N LEU A 9 -18.42 -13.72 -8.31
CA LEU A 9 -19.02 -14.65 -7.35
C LEU A 9 -18.01 -15.12 -6.28
N ILE A 10 -16.79 -15.47 -6.71
CA ILE A 10 -15.72 -15.87 -5.80
C ILE A 10 -15.36 -14.73 -4.84
N LEU A 11 -15.24 -13.50 -5.36
CA LEU A 11 -14.97 -12.32 -4.52
C LEU A 11 -16.05 -12.09 -3.46
N ILE A 12 -17.33 -12.27 -3.81
CA ILE A 12 -18.44 -12.15 -2.87
C ILE A 12 -18.32 -13.22 -1.77
N VAL A 13 -18.04 -14.48 -2.12
CA VAL A 13 -17.88 -15.56 -1.13
C VAL A 13 -16.71 -15.26 -0.19
N VAL A 14 -15.56 -14.83 -0.73
CA VAL A 14 -14.40 -14.44 0.09
C VAL A 14 -14.75 -13.26 1.01
N LEU A 15 -15.46 -12.25 0.50
CA LEU A 15 -15.93 -11.11 1.30
C LEU A 15 -16.89 -11.52 2.42
N LEU A 16 -17.73 -12.53 2.22
CA LEU A 16 -18.64 -13.05 3.26
C LEU A 16 -17.87 -13.85 4.33
N LEU A 17 -16.89 -14.66 3.94
CA LEU A 17 -16.10 -15.47 4.88
C LEU A 17 -15.13 -14.63 5.72
N PHE A 18 -14.43 -13.70 5.08
CA PHE A 18 -13.42 -12.86 5.75
C PHE A 18 -14.00 -11.54 6.26
N GLY A 19 -15.13 -11.09 5.71
CA GLY A 19 -15.70 -9.77 5.99
C GLY A 19 -15.01 -8.65 5.22
N GLY A 20 -15.76 -7.62 4.83
CA GLY A 20 -15.24 -6.46 4.08
C GLY A 20 -14.12 -5.67 4.78
N LYS A 21 -13.94 -5.86 6.10
CA LYS A 21 -12.89 -5.19 6.88
C LYS A 21 -11.54 -5.93 6.87
N LYS A 22 -11.52 -7.25 6.67
CA LYS A 22 -10.28 -8.05 6.75
C LYS A 22 -9.44 -8.00 5.48
N LEU A 23 -10.06 -7.94 4.31
CA LEU A 23 -9.36 -7.74 3.05
C LEU A 23 -8.48 -6.47 3.01
N PRO A 24 -8.97 -5.26 3.36
CA PRO A 24 -8.14 -4.05 3.38
C PRO A 24 -7.10 -4.06 4.51
N GLU A 25 -7.39 -4.71 5.63
CA GLU A 25 -6.44 -4.88 6.74
C GLU A 25 -5.24 -5.75 6.32
N LEU A 26 -5.49 -6.89 5.67
CA LEU A 26 -4.46 -7.77 5.11
C LEU A 26 -3.68 -7.09 3.98
N ALA A 27 -4.36 -6.35 3.10
CA ALA A 27 -3.69 -5.59 2.04
C ALA A 27 -2.76 -4.52 2.61
N LYS A 28 -3.17 -3.83 3.69
CA LYS A 28 -2.31 -2.87 4.40
C LYS A 28 -1.08 -3.54 5.02
N SER A 29 -1.26 -4.64 5.76
CA SER A 29 -0.13 -5.31 6.41
C SER A 29 0.86 -5.91 5.40
N LEU A 30 0.33 -6.52 4.32
CA LEU A 30 1.15 -7.04 3.24
C LEU A 30 1.84 -5.91 2.47
N GLY A 31 1.14 -4.80 2.20
CA GLY A 31 1.70 -3.62 1.55
C GLY A 31 2.85 -3.00 2.35
N GLN A 32 2.70 -2.89 3.68
CA GLN A 32 3.77 -2.44 4.57
C GLN A 32 4.97 -3.39 4.53
N SER A 33 4.73 -4.71 4.62
CA SER A 33 5.81 -5.71 4.53
C SER A 33 6.55 -5.65 3.19
N LEU A 34 5.82 -5.53 2.08
CA LEU A 34 6.41 -5.38 0.74
C LEU A 34 7.14 -4.04 0.58
N ASN A 35 6.68 -2.97 1.22
CA ASN A 35 7.34 -1.67 1.19
C ASN A 35 8.68 -1.70 1.94
N GLU A 36 8.69 -2.25 3.15
CA GLU A 36 9.92 -2.45 3.93
C GLU A 36 10.88 -3.41 3.21
N PHE A 37 10.36 -4.47 2.59
CA PHE A 37 11.15 -5.41 1.80
C PHE A 37 11.80 -4.73 0.57
N LYS A 38 11.04 -3.90 -0.15
CA LYS A 38 11.55 -3.11 -1.28
C LYS A 38 12.57 -2.06 -0.82
N LYS A 39 12.33 -1.41 0.31
CA LYS A 39 13.24 -0.42 0.89
C LYS A 39 14.57 -1.05 1.29
N GLY A 40 14.54 -2.15 2.04
CA GLY A 40 15.74 -2.89 2.42
C GLY A 40 16.51 -3.46 1.23
N ARG A 41 15.81 -3.92 0.18
CA ARG A 41 16.45 -4.33 -1.08
C ARG A 41 17.07 -3.14 -1.83
N GLY A 42 16.37 -2.02 -1.91
CA GLY A 42 16.84 -0.80 -2.56
C GLY A 42 18.02 -0.14 -1.83
N GLU A 43 18.04 -0.19 -0.50
CA GLU A 43 19.18 0.25 0.33
C GLU A 43 20.40 -0.66 0.14
N ALA A 44 20.20 -1.96 -0.10
CA ALA A 44 21.30 -2.87 -0.43
C ALA A 44 21.88 -2.64 -1.86
N GLU A 45 21.06 -2.15 -2.79
CA GLU A 45 21.48 -1.89 -4.19
C GLU A 45 21.91 -0.43 -4.43
N LYS A 46 21.68 0.50 -3.49
CA LYS A 46 22.01 1.93 -3.65
C LYS A 46 22.50 2.54 -2.33
N PRO A 47 23.82 2.73 -2.13
CA PRO A 47 24.33 3.55 -1.04
C PRO A 47 23.94 5.02 -1.33
N GLU A 48 23.20 5.62 -0.40
CA GLU A 48 23.03 7.08 -0.26
C GLU A 48 22.44 7.84 -1.47
N GLU A 49 21.12 7.78 -1.67
CA GLU A 49 20.35 8.97 -2.10
C GLU A 49 18.86 8.66 -1.99
N LYS A 50 18.21 9.15 -0.92
CA LYS A 50 16.82 9.65 -0.87
C LYS A 50 16.30 9.65 0.57
N LYS A 51 16.62 10.73 1.26
CA LYS A 51 15.87 11.21 2.44
C LYS A 51 15.36 12.62 2.11
N ALA A 52 14.42 12.69 1.17
CA ALA A 52 13.78 13.95 0.79
C ALA A 52 12.40 13.64 0.21
N GLU A 53 11.43 13.32 1.08
CA GLU A 53 10.00 13.46 0.82
C GLU A 53 9.22 13.19 2.12
N ASP A 54 9.45 14.04 3.13
CA ASP A 54 8.45 14.27 4.19
C ASP A 54 8.62 15.70 4.73
N GLU A 55 8.46 16.69 3.83
CA GLU A 55 8.19 18.06 4.24
C GLU A 55 7.43 18.78 3.12
N LYS A 56 6.12 18.53 3.04
CA LYS A 56 5.21 19.38 2.28
C LYS A 56 4.05 19.81 3.16
N LYS A 57 4.37 20.54 4.24
CA LYS A 57 3.45 21.49 4.84
C LYS A 57 3.87 22.88 4.33
N PRO A 58 3.18 23.46 3.34
CA PRO A 58 3.44 24.85 2.99
C PRO A 58 2.96 25.70 4.17
N GLU A 59 3.90 26.19 4.97
CA GLU A 59 3.64 27.31 5.88
C GLU A 59 3.48 28.57 5.01
N PRO A 60 2.31 29.23 5.01
CA PRO A 60 2.17 30.52 4.34
C PRO A 60 3.03 31.55 5.11
N PRO A 61 3.97 32.24 4.44
CA PRO A 61 4.77 33.25 5.09
C PRO A 61 3.84 34.39 5.55
N LYS A 62 3.73 34.57 6.87
CA LYS A 62 3.35 35.87 7.44
C LYS A 62 4.59 36.76 7.44
N THR A 63 4.35 38.08 7.39
CA THR A 63 5.28 39.21 7.63
C THR A 63 5.82 39.82 6.34
N ALA A 64 5.77 41.12 6.06
CA ALA A 64 5.13 42.29 6.67
C ALA A 64 4.97 43.36 5.57
#